data_AF-A0A7V1JJA0-F1
#
_entry.id   AF-A0A7V1JJA0-F1
#
_cell.length_a   1.000
_cell.length_b   1.000
_cell.length_c   1.000
_cell.angle_alpha   90.00
_cell.angle_beta   90.00
_cell.angle_gamma   90.00
#
_symmetry.space_group_name_H-M   'P 1'
#
loop_
_entity.id
_entity.type
_entity.pdbx_description
1 polymer ?
#
loop_
_entity_poly.entity_id
_entity_poly.type
_entity_poly.pdbx_seq_one_letter_code
_entity_poly.pdbx_strand_id
1 'polypeptide(L)'
;MHLLCTRCETIYPPDPLRFRCDCGETLEIGGSPVYDPARVDRADLTLWRYRHALPLPEGATPVTLGEGMTPLVAADWDDLSLYLKCEFLNPTGSFKDRGTAVLVTALVAAGVEQVVEDSSGNAGASLAAYA
;
A
#
# COMPACT_ATOMS: atom_id res chain seq x y z
N MET A 1 5.30 9.09 12.16
CA MET A 1 4.09 8.30 11.88
C MET A 1 3.36 7.98 13.17
N HIS A 2 2.04 8.13 13.18
CA HIS A 2 1.13 7.82 14.28
C HIS A 2 -0.25 7.44 13.72
N LEU A 3 -1.12 6.86 14.54
CA LEU A 3 -2.52 6.63 14.18
C LEU A 3 -3.39 7.66 14.89
N LEU A 4 -4.23 8.37 14.14
CA LEU A 4 -5.12 9.42 14.65
C LEU A 4 -6.58 8.96 14.52
N CYS A 5 -7.34 8.99 15.60
CA CYS A 5 -8.78 8.76 15.53
C CYS A 5 -9.49 9.96 14.90
N THR A 6 -10.33 9.71 13.89
CA THR A 6 -11.08 10.74 13.16
C THR A 6 -12.23 11.37 13.97
N ARG A 7 -12.57 10.81 15.13
CA ARG A 7 -13.67 11.30 15.99
C ARG A 7 -13.21 11.88 17.31
N CYS A 8 -12.42 11.13 18.10
CA CYS A 8 -11.98 11.57 19.44
C CYS A 8 -10.55 12.09 19.46
N GLU A 9 -9.91 12.19 18.29
CA GLU A 9 -8.56 12.76 18.09
C GLU A 9 -7.45 12.10 18.92
N THR A 10 -7.72 10.93 19.49
CA THR A 10 -6.73 10.16 20.24
C THR A 10 -5.64 9.69 19.30
N ILE A 11 -4.39 9.89 19.72
CA ILE A 11 -3.19 9.51 18.98
C ILE A 11 -2.63 8.22 19.58
N TYR A 12 -2.38 7.24 18.72
CA TYR A 12 -1.74 5.99 19.07
C TYR A 12 -0.37 5.87 18.38
N PRO A 13 0.57 5.10 18.96
CA PRO A 13 1.78 4.72 18.25
C PRO A 13 1.43 3.97 16.96
N PRO A 14 2.33 3.98 15.96
CA PRO A 14 2.14 3.20 14.74
C PRO A 14 2.19 1.71 15.07
N ASP A 15 1.02 1.07 15.07
CA ASP A 15 0.85 -0.35 15.34
C ASP A 15 -0.02 -0.95 14.22
N PRO A 16 0.53 -1.84 13.37
CA PRO A 16 -0.22 -2.44 12.26
C PRO A 16 -1.35 -3.36 12.74
N LEU A 17 -1.38 -3.76 14.03
CA LEU A 17 -2.43 -4.60 14.60
C LEU A 17 -3.60 -3.77 15.14
N ARG A 18 -3.42 -2.45 15.31
CA ARG A 18 -4.47 -1.57 15.77
C ARG A 18 -5.35 -1.12 14.60
N PHE A 19 -6.46 -1.82 14.41
CA PHE A 19 -7.43 -1.54 13.34
C PHE A 19 -8.52 -0.52 13.70
N ARG A 20 -8.66 -0.16 14.98
CA ARG A 20 -9.67 0.81 15.46
C ARG A 20 -9.22 1.57 16.70
N CYS A 21 -9.84 2.72 16.92
CA CYS A 21 -9.77 3.44 18.18
C CYS A 21 -10.57 2.70 19.28
N ASP A 22 -10.22 2.94 20.54
CA ASP A 22 -10.97 2.44 21.70
C ASP A 22 -12.39 3.04 21.77
N CYS A 23 -12.65 4.18 21.12
CA CYS A 23 -13.99 4.75 20.94
C CYS A 23 -14.82 4.07 19.82
N GLY A 24 -14.24 3.12 19.09
CA GLY A 24 -14.88 2.34 18.03
C GLY A 24 -14.71 2.91 16.61
N GLU A 25 -14.17 4.12 16.47
CA GLU A 25 -13.99 4.78 15.17
C GLU A 25 -12.72 4.32 14.44
N THR A 26 -12.71 4.56 13.13
CA THR A 26 -11.56 4.41 12.23
C THR A 26 -10.35 5.27 12.63
N LEU A 27 -9.17 4.82 12.18
CA LEU A 27 -7.89 5.47 12.40
C LEU A 27 -7.29 5.91 11.07
N GLU A 28 -6.77 7.13 11.03
CA GLU A 28 -5.96 7.65 9.93
C GLU A 28 -4.47 7.60 10.27
N ILE A 29 -3.62 7.49 9.25
CA ILE A 29 -2.17 7.57 9.42
C ILE A 29 -1.75 9.04 9.39
N GLY A 30 -1.28 9.54 10.52
CA GLY A 30 -0.71 10.87 10.65
C GLY A 30 0.82 10.87 10.63
N GLY A 31 1.41 11.96 10.16
CA GLY A 31 2.87 12.10 10.07
C GLY A 31 3.52 11.05 9.18
N SER A 32 2.87 10.76 8.05
CA SER A 32 3.37 9.87 7.00
C SER A 32 4.66 10.43 6.39
N PRO A 33 5.57 9.56 5.91
CA PRO A 33 6.76 10.01 5.22
C PRO A 33 6.44 10.90 4.02
N VAL A 34 7.22 11.96 3.84
CA VAL A 34 7.02 12.91 2.74
C VAL A 34 7.68 12.38 1.48
N TYR A 35 6.93 12.43 0.38
CA TYR A 35 7.46 12.09 -0.93
C TYR A 35 8.54 13.09 -1.37
N ASP A 36 9.69 12.57 -1.77
CA ASP A 36 10.81 13.32 -2.32
C ASP A 36 11.23 12.72 -3.68
N PRO A 37 11.07 13.45 -4.81
CA PRO A 37 11.50 12.99 -6.13
C PRO A 37 12.99 12.64 -6.22
N ALA A 38 13.85 13.28 -5.43
CA ALA A 38 15.29 13.06 -5.46
C ALA A 38 15.70 11.72 -4.83
N ARG A 39 14.82 11.15 -3.99
CA ARG A 39 15.04 9.88 -3.28
C ARG A 39 14.42 8.67 -3.99
N VAL A 40 13.79 8.88 -5.15
CA VAL A 40 13.24 7.79 -5.94
C VAL A 40 14.39 6.96 -6.52
N ASP A 41 14.44 5.68 -6.18
CA ASP A 41 15.37 4.75 -6.80
C ASP A 41 14.91 4.47 -8.24
N ARG A 42 15.69 4.90 -9.22
CA ARG A 42 15.33 4.71 -10.64
C ARG A 42 15.78 3.37 -11.19
N ALA A 43 16.63 2.63 -10.47
CA ALA A 43 17.03 1.28 -10.84
C ALA A 43 15.97 0.25 -10.45
N ASP A 44 15.19 0.54 -9.40
CA ASP A 44 14.05 -0.28 -8.99
C ASP A 44 12.81 0.02 -9.87
N LEU A 45 12.31 -1.03 -10.53
CA LEU A 45 11.16 -1.00 -11.42
C LEU A 45 9.88 -1.52 -10.76
N THR A 46 9.79 -1.45 -9.44
CA THR A 46 8.60 -1.85 -8.66
C THR A 46 8.02 -0.66 -7.88
N LEU A 47 7.03 -0.90 -7.02
CA LEU A 47 6.55 0.05 -6.02
C LEU A 47 7.68 0.51 -5.07
N TRP A 48 8.66 -0.36 -4.82
CA TRP A 48 9.69 -0.17 -3.79
C TRP A 48 10.70 0.91 -4.12
N ARG A 49 10.72 1.39 -5.37
CA ARG A 49 11.39 2.65 -5.76
C ARG A 49 10.96 3.87 -4.94
N TYR A 50 9.80 3.81 -4.30
CA TYR A 50 9.25 4.86 -3.43
C TYR A 50 9.39 4.55 -1.94
N ARG A 51 10.30 3.63 -1.55
CA ARG A 51 10.46 3.17 -0.16
C ARG A 51 10.52 4.29 0.87
N HIS A 52 11.14 5.42 0.54
CA HIS A 52 11.24 6.58 1.43
C HIS A 52 9.91 7.24 1.77
N ALA A 53 8.89 7.04 0.94
CA ALA A 53 7.55 7.60 1.09
C ALA A 53 6.55 6.60 1.70
N LEU A 54 6.95 5.34 1.91
CA LEU A 54 6.06 4.30 2.42
C LEU A 54 6.06 4.24 3.95
N PRO A 55 4.88 4.12 4.60
CA PRO A 55 4.72 4.12 6.06
C PRO A 55 5.14 2.79 6.71
N LEU A 56 6.41 2.42 6.61
CA LEU A 56 6.96 1.15 7.09
C LEU A 56 7.98 1.35 8.22
N PRO A 57 8.11 0.37 9.13
CA PRO A 57 9.17 0.40 10.13
C PRO A 57 10.56 0.34 9.47
N GLU A 58 11.54 0.93 10.14
CA GLU A 58 12.94 0.88 9.70
C GLU A 58 13.42 -0.58 9.64
N GLY A 59 14.17 -0.93 8.59
CA GLY A 59 14.66 -2.30 8.40
C GLY A 59 13.63 -3.31 7.89
N ALA A 60 12.35 -2.94 7.71
CA ALA A 60 11.36 -3.84 7.11
C ALA A 60 11.84 -4.35 5.74
N THR A 61 11.80 -5.68 5.55
CA THR A 61 12.15 -6.31 4.27
C THR A 61 10.90 -6.40 3.40
N PRO A 62 10.91 -5.83 2.18
CA PRO A 62 9.77 -5.89 1.27
C PRO A 62 9.27 -7.31 0.99
N VAL A 63 7.96 -7.53 1.16
CA VAL A 63 7.23 -8.64 0.55
C VAL A 63 6.67 -8.14 -0.78
N THR A 64 7.11 -8.73 -1.88
CA THR A 64 6.81 -8.22 -3.22
C THR A 64 6.63 -9.33 -4.24
N LEU A 65 5.75 -9.09 -5.20
CA LEU A 65 5.62 -9.88 -6.43
C LEU A 65 6.08 -9.08 -7.67
N GLY A 66 6.74 -7.93 -7.45
CA GLY A 66 7.13 -7.01 -8.51
C GLY A 66 6.05 -6.01 -8.92
N GLU A 67 5.06 -5.75 -8.05
CA GLU A 67 3.99 -4.79 -8.30
C GLU A 67 4.49 -3.37 -8.52
N GLY A 68 3.70 -2.57 -9.23
CA GLY A 68 4.05 -1.22 -9.60
C GLY A 68 4.54 -1.10 -11.03
N MET A 69 5.06 0.08 -11.38
CA MET A 69 5.55 0.45 -12.72
C MET A 69 4.68 0.00 -13.92
N THR A 70 3.38 -0.14 -13.70
CA THR A 70 2.42 -0.48 -14.75
C THR A 70 2.44 0.57 -15.87
N PRO A 71 2.16 0.19 -17.12
CA PRO A 71 2.16 1.12 -18.24
C PRO A 71 1.22 2.32 -18.04
N LEU A 72 1.65 3.47 -18.56
CA LEU A 72 0.80 4.63 -18.81
C LEU A 72 0.64 4.75 -20.33
N VAL A 73 -0.48 4.29 -20.86
CA VAL A 73 -0.71 4.14 -22.30
C VAL A 73 -1.47 5.36 -22.82
N ALA A 74 -0.94 6.04 -23.83
CA ALA A 74 -1.67 7.10 -24.51
C ALA A 74 -2.82 6.48 -25.34
N ALA A 75 -3.99 7.11 -25.32
CA ALA A 75 -5.15 6.71 -26.10
C ALA A 75 -5.94 7.93 -26.54
N ASP A 76 -6.51 7.88 -27.74
CA ASP A 76 -7.46 8.88 -28.22
C ASP A 76 -8.89 8.32 -28.12
N TRP A 77 -9.81 9.12 -27.60
CA TRP A 77 -11.23 8.80 -27.52
C TRP A 77 -12.02 10.00 -28.04
N ASP A 78 -12.67 9.84 -29.19
CA ASP A 78 -13.32 10.93 -29.92
C ASP A 78 -12.36 12.12 -30.15
N ASP A 79 -12.64 13.28 -29.55
CA ASP A 79 -11.84 14.50 -29.60
C ASP A 79 -10.90 14.68 -28.39
N LEU A 80 -10.77 13.67 -27.51
CA LEU A 80 -9.96 13.71 -26.30
C LEU A 80 -8.70 12.84 -26.41
N SER A 81 -7.55 13.41 -26.07
CA SER A 81 -6.31 12.66 -25.82
C SER A 81 -6.17 12.34 -24.33
N LEU A 82 -6.04 11.06 -24.01
CA LEU A 82 -6.07 10.51 -22.66
C LEU A 82 -4.83 9.66 -22.38
N TYR A 83 -4.57 9.42 -21.10
CA TYR A 83 -3.61 8.42 -20.65
C TYR A 83 -4.29 7.41 -19.74
N LEU A 84 -4.08 6.13 -20.03
CA LEU A 84 -4.63 5.00 -19.30
C LEU A 84 -3.55 4.41 -18.41
N LYS A 85 -3.76 4.44 -17.09
CA LYS A 85 -2.88 3.78 -16.12
C LYS A 85 -3.34 2.34 -15.92
N CYS A 86 -2.64 1.40 -16.56
CA CYS A 86 -3.05 0.00 -16.66
C CYS A 86 -2.74 -0.82 -15.39
N GLU A 87 -3.38 -0.49 -14.26
CA GLU A 87 -3.17 -1.19 -12.98
C GLU A 87 -3.62 -2.65 -12.97
N PHE A 88 -4.42 -3.08 -13.94
CA PHE A 88 -4.77 -4.49 -14.13
C PHE A 88 -3.59 -5.36 -14.59
N LEU A 89 -2.43 -4.76 -14.87
CA LEU A 89 -1.18 -5.48 -15.19
C LEU A 89 -0.28 -5.71 -13.97
N ASN A 90 -0.72 -5.35 -12.77
CA ASN A 90 -0.05 -5.81 -11.55
C ASN A 90 -0.20 -7.34 -11.38
N PRO A 91 0.64 -7.99 -10.56
CA PRO A 91 0.72 -9.45 -10.44
C PRO A 91 -0.61 -10.22 -10.30
N THR A 92 -1.58 -9.72 -9.53
CA THR A 92 -2.88 -10.38 -9.33
C THR A 92 -3.99 -9.84 -10.24
N GLY A 93 -3.64 -8.95 -11.16
CA GLY A 93 -4.59 -8.30 -12.06
C GLY A 93 -5.29 -7.09 -11.44
N SER A 94 -4.78 -6.55 -10.33
CA SER A 94 -5.45 -5.47 -9.60
C SER A 94 -4.50 -4.42 -9.03
N PHE A 95 -4.97 -3.18 -8.91
CA PHE A 95 -4.25 -2.13 -8.17
C PHE A 95 -4.07 -2.46 -6.68
N LYS A 96 -4.85 -3.41 -6.14
CA LYS A 96 -4.79 -3.84 -4.73
C LYS A 96 -3.41 -4.32 -4.32
N ASP A 97 -2.65 -4.90 -5.25
CA ASP A 97 -1.29 -5.38 -5.06
C ASP A 97 -0.38 -4.33 -4.41
N ARG A 98 -0.51 -3.05 -4.80
CA ARG A 98 0.29 -1.96 -4.24
C ARG A 98 0.07 -1.79 -2.73
N GLY A 99 -1.19 -1.79 -2.32
CA GLY A 99 -1.56 -1.63 -0.92
C GLY A 99 -1.22 -2.89 -0.11
N THR A 100 -1.53 -4.06 -0.69
CA THR A 100 -1.26 -5.36 -0.07
C THR A 100 0.23 -5.58 0.17
N ALA A 101 1.10 -5.23 -0.78
CA ALA A 101 2.55 -5.36 -0.62
C ALA A 101 3.06 -4.58 0.61
N VAL A 102 2.59 -3.34 0.80
CA VAL A 102 2.94 -2.51 1.96
C VAL A 102 2.33 -3.08 3.24
N LEU A 103 1.07 -3.49 3.20
CA LEU A 103 0.37 -4.07 4.35
C LEU A 103 1.07 -5.34 4.84
N VAL A 104 1.30 -6.32 3.97
CA VAL A 104 1.92 -7.59 4.33
C VAL A 104 3.36 -7.38 4.79
N THR A 105 4.11 -6.47 4.15
CA THR A 105 5.44 -6.09 4.64
C THR A 105 5.41 -5.56 6.09
N ALA A 106 4.41 -4.72 6.42
CA ALA A 106 4.25 -4.22 7.78
C ALA A 106 3.85 -5.32 8.77
N LEU A 107 2.96 -6.23 8.37
CA LEU A 107 2.50 -7.36 9.19
C LEU A 107 3.63 -8.37 9.48
N VAL A 108 4.40 -8.73 8.46
CA VAL A 108 5.58 -9.61 8.62
C VAL A 108 6.61 -8.95 9.52
N ALA A 109 6.87 -7.64 9.37
CA ALA A 109 7.77 -6.91 10.27
C ALA A 109 7.27 -6.87 11.73
N ALA A 110 5.96 -7.00 11.95
CA ALA A 110 5.36 -7.10 13.28
C ALA A 110 5.28 -8.55 13.81
N GLY A 111 5.81 -9.54 13.08
CA GLY A 111 5.80 -10.95 13.48
C GLY A 111 4.46 -11.65 13.28
N VAL A 112 3.60 -11.14 12.42
CA VAL A 112 2.34 -11.81 12.05
C VAL A 112 2.63 -12.97 11.10
N GLU A 113 2.13 -14.15 11.45
CA GLU A 113 2.33 -15.39 10.66
C GLU A 113 1.10 -15.79 9.85
N GLN A 114 -0.08 -15.24 10.16
CA GLN A 114 -1.34 -15.61 9.53
C GLN A 114 -2.26 -14.40 9.41
N VAL A 115 -2.99 -14.33 8.30
CA VAL A 115 -3.99 -13.29 8.00
C VAL A 115 -5.29 -13.92 7.53
N VAL A 116 -6.39 -13.22 7.74
CA VAL A 116 -7.73 -13.62 7.28
C VAL A 116 -8.39 -12.41 6.63
N GLU A 117 -8.98 -12.62 5.46
CA GLU A 117 -9.71 -11.60 4.70
C GLU A 117 -11.04 -12.19 4.23
N ASP A 118 -12.14 -11.50 4.57
CA ASP A 118 -13.49 -11.87 4.14
C ASP A 118 -13.81 -11.17 2.81
N SER A 119 -13.13 -11.58 1.75
CA SER A 119 -13.34 -11.02 0.41
C SER A 119 -13.33 -12.08 -0.67
N SER A 120 -14.35 -12.08 -1.52
CA SER A 120 -14.45 -12.90 -2.73
C SER A 120 -13.90 -12.22 -3.99
N GLY A 121 -13.27 -11.05 -3.86
CA GLY A 121 -12.81 -10.23 -4.99
C GLY A 121 -11.31 -9.94 -4.97
N ASN A 122 -10.92 -8.86 -5.65
CA ASN A 122 -9.52 -8.46 -5.83
C ASN A 122 -8.75 -8.26 -4.51
N ALA A 123 -9.41 -7.88 -3.41
CA ALA A 123 -8.74 -7.75 -2.11
C ALA A 123 -8.28 -9.12 -1.60
N GLY A 124 -9.17 -10.12 -1.63
CA GLY A 124 -8.85 -11.49 -1.24
C GLY A 124 -7.81 -12.13 -2.16
N ALA A 125 -7.94 -11.96 -3.48
CA ALA A 125 -6.96 -12.48 -4.43
C ALA A 125 -5.56 -11.86 -4.23
N SER A 126 -5.50 -10.53 -4.05
CA SER A 126 -4.27 -9.80 -3.72
C SER A 126 -3.68 -10.31 -2.41
N LEU A 127 -4.43 -10.28 -1.31
CA LEU A 127 -3.89 -10.69 -0.01
C LEU A 127 -3.40 -12.15 -0.02
N ALA A 128 -4.16 -13.07 -0.61
CA ALA A 128 -3.78 -14.48 -0.68
C ALA A 128 -2.48 -14.72 -1.48
N ALA A 129 -2.16 -13.86 -2.46
CA ALA A 129 -0.94 -13.98 -3.23
C ALA A 129 0.32 -13.49 -2.49
N TYR A 130 0.15 -12.55 -1.54
CA TYR A 130 1.26 -11.96 -0.78
C TYR A 130 1.48 -12.59 0.60
N ALA A 131 0.45 -13.23 1.17
CA ALA A 131 0.44 -13.80 2.52
C ALA A 131 1.36 -15.01 2.70
#